data_AF-A0A935P6M1-F1
#
_entry.id   AF-A0A935P6M1-F1
#
_cell.length_a   1.000
_cell.length_b   1.000
_cell.length_c   1.000
_cell.angle_alpha   90.00
_cell.angle_beta   90.00
_cell.angle_gamma   90.00
#
_symmetry.space_group_name_H-M   'P 1'
#
loop_
_entity.id
_entity.type
_entity.pdbx_description
1 polymer ?
#
loop_
_entity_poly.entity_id
_entity_poly.type
_entity_poly.pdbx_seq_one_letter_code
_entity_poly.pdbx_strand_id
1 'polypeptide(L)'
;MRPLLFSLAVLTAAGLRAQRDPRAFHADREEIRVLAVERVRQAPNDYQRVLATAENRLSVLHENYQVAGGTPPTRLNGDIADLRGRCQDVWRRRSAGRPVDLEPAAAPAIERRWKSHQGAFDRLLEEIETLARDKTPESQIYWRALKGFERLGRETERALMFNTPPEGANLAKALEDQEAALLKACERTPRRTRRANARVIVPAQYAFASEINVQAFYRFLDKVTQTPAKKSGAFAVPVGARTVTQRENGLRLVVRPVRGNGVAYIGTTEQELGYDYLTFPADTAYYFENTGTTPLEIEYVGLEDQ
;
A
#
# COMPACT_ATOMS: atom_id res chain seq x y z
N MET A 1 17.19 26.90 10.22
CA MET A 1 17.13 25.89 9.14
C MET A 1 18.10 24.77 9.48
N ARG A 2 17.67 23.50 9.41
CA ARG A 2 18.54 22.31 9.53
C ARG A 2 18.28 21.41 8.32
N PRO A 3 19.31 20.97 7.57
CA PRO A 3 19.11 19.97 6.51
C PRO A 3 18.94 18.60 7.15
N LEU A 4 17.88 17.87 6.79
CA LEU A 4 17.79 16.44 7.09
C LEU A 4 18.50 15.67 5.98
N LEU A 5 19.43 14.82 6.41
CA LEU A 5 20.44 14.19 5.58
C LEU A 5 19.88 13.10 4.66
N PHE A 6 20.51 12.96 3.49
CA PHE A 6 20.36 11.78 2.64
C PHE A 6 20.69 10.51 3.41
N SER A 7 19.81 9.50 3.33
CA SER A 7 20.10 8.16 3.82
C SER A 7 21.09 7.45 2.88
N LEU A 8 22.38 7.70 3.09
CA LEU A 8 23.41 6.82 2.54
C LEU A 8 23.36 5.50 3.31
N ALA A 9 23.04 4.40 2.62
CA ALA A 9 23.08 3.08 3.24
C ALA A 9 24.54 2.72 3.57
N VAL A 10 24.86 2.54 4.86
CA VAL A 10 26.19 2.09 5.30
C VAL A 10 26.32 0.60 4.98
N LEU A 11 26.74 0.30 3.76
CA LEU A 11 27.18 -1.03 3.35
C LEU A 11 28.44 -1.38 4.13
N THR A 12 28.29 -2.25 5.15
CA THR A 12 29.42 -2.72 5.94
C THR A 12 30.38 -3.56 5.09
N ALA A 13 31.66 -3.61 5.45
CA ALA A 13 32.66 -4.41 4.74
C ALA A 13 32.30 -5.93 4.71
N ALA A 14 31.49 -6.40 5.66
CA ALA A 14 30.94 -7.75 5.66
C ALA A 14 29.86 -7.94 4.57
N GLY A 15 28.95 -6.97 4.38
CA GLY A 15 27.95 -6.99 3.30
C GLY A 15 28.60 -6.97 1.91
N LEU A 16 29.62 -6.12 1.72
CA LEU A 16 30.40 -6.07 0.48
C LEU A 16 31.20 -7.35 0.22
N ARG A 17 31.67 -8.05 1.26
CA ARG A 17 32.32 -9.38 1.11
C ARG A 17 31.31 -10.47 0.76
N ALA A 18 30.13 -10.48 1.38
CA ALA A 18 29.06 -11.42 1.07
C ALA A 18 28.57 -11.27 -0.38
N GLN A 19 28.44 -10.03 -0.88
CA GLN A 19 28.11 -9.75 -2.28
C GLN A 19 29.19 -10.17 -3.30
N ARG A 20 30.40 -10.50 -2.86
CA ARG A 20 31.48 -11.03 -3.71
C ARG A 20 31.64 -12.55 -3.64
N ASP A 21 30.81 -13.29 -2.91
CA ASP A 21 30.92 -14.75 -2.86
C ASP A 21 30.39 -15.38 -4.17
N PRO A 22 31.24 -16.08 -4.97
CA PRO A 22 30.79 -16.74 -6.18
C PRO A 22 29.72 -17.82 -5.91
N ARG A 23 29.72 -18.44 -4.73
CA ARG A 23 28.72 -19.46 -4.35
C ARG A 23 27.35 -18.82 -4.14
N ALA A 24 27.29 -17.70 -3.41
CA ALA A 24 26.07 -16.92 -3.25
C ALA A 24 25.54 -16.43 -4.61
N PHE A 25 26.41 -15.92 -5.48
CA PHE A 25 26.04 -15.51 -6.85
C PHE A 25 25.40 -16.65 -7.64
N HIS A 26 26.03 -17.84 -7.66
CA HIS A 26 25.47 -19.00 -8.37
C HIS A 26 24.14 -19.46 -7.77
N ALA A 27 23.97 -19.40 -6.45
CA ALA A 27 22.74 -19.75 -5.77
C ALA A 27 21.58 -18.77 -6.10
N ASP A 28 21.82 -17.45 -6.06
CA ASP A 28 20.81 -16.45 -6.44
C ASP A 28 20.45 -16.54 -7.93
N ARG A 29 21.44 -16.78 -8.81
CA ARG A 29 21.20 -17.00 -10.24
C ARG A 29 20.33 -18.23 -10.50
N GLU A 30 20.63 -19.35 -9.83
CA GLU A 30 19.85 -20.59 -9.96
C GLU A 30 18.45 -20.43 -9.37
N GLU A 31 18.29 -19.71 -8.27
CA GLU A 31 16.98 -19.39 -7.71
C GLU A 31 16.12 -18.56 -8.69
N ILE A 32 16.71 -17.55 -9.34
CA ILE A 32 16.05 -16.77 -10.39
C ILE A 32 15.54 -17.68 -11.52
N ARG A 33 16.39 -18.61 -12.00
CA ARG A 33 16.03 -19.59 -13.04
C ARG A 33 14.87 -20.48 -12.61
N VAL A 34 15.00 -21.11 -11.43
CA VAL A 34 14.03 -22.06 -10.88
C VAL A 34 12.65 -21.40 -10.69
N LEU A 35 12.60 -20.22 -10.07
CA LEU A 35 11.35 -19.50 -9.84
C LEU A 35 10.68 -19.06 -11.15
N ALA A 36 11.46 -18.62 -12.15
CA ALA A 36 10.92 -18.22 -13.45
C ALA A 36 10.35 -19.42 -14.23
N VAL A 37 11.06 -20.55 -14.26
CA VAL A 37 10.59 -21.77 -14.92
C VAL A 37 9.31 -22.30 -14.25
N GLU A 38 9.29 -22.36 -12.91
CA GLU A 38 8.11 -22.83 -12.16
C GLU A 38 6.88 -21.93 -12.39
N ARG A 39 7.04 -20.60 -12.42
CA ARG A 39 5.89 -19.72 -12.71
C ARG A 39 5.34 -19.95 -14.12
N VAL A 40 6.20 -20.10 -15.12
CA VAL A 40 5.78 -20.40 -16.50
C VAL A 40 5.10 -21.77 -16.60
N ARG A 41 5.53 -22.76 -15.80
CA ARG A 41 4.88 -24.07 -15.68
C ARG A 41 3.46 -23.94 -15.12
N GLN A 42 3.29 -23.17 -14.05
CA GLN A 42 1.99 -22.92 -13.39
C GLN A 42 1.04 -22.10 -14.26
N ALA A 43 1.51 -20.95 -14.78
CA ALA A 43 0.74 -19.97 -15.53
C ALA A 43 1.44 -19.59 -16.85
N PRO A 44 1.26 -20.38 -17.94
CA PRO A 44 1.92 -20.14 -19.22
C PRO A 44 1.60 -18.77 -19.84
N ASN A 45 0.44 -18.20 -19.54
CA ASN A 45 0.02 -16.89 -20.03
C ASN A 45 0.86 -15.73 -19.46
N ASP A 46 1.52 -15.93 -18.31
CA ASP A 46 2.38 -14.91 -17.67
C ASP A 46 3.80 -14.85 -18.28
N TYR A 47 4.11 -15.72 -19.25
CA TYR A 47 5.47 -15.94 -19.79
C TYR A 47 6.27 -14.66 -20.03
N GLN A 48 5.70 -13.66 -20.71
CA GLN A 48 6.38 -12.40 -21.01
C GLN A 48 6.68 -11.58 -19.75
N ARG A 49 5.74 -11.49 -18.80
CA ARG A 49 5.90 -10.76 -17.52
C ARG A 49 6.98 -11.41 -16.65
N VAL A 50 6.96 -12.73 -16.55
CA VAL A 50 7.94 -13.51 -15.77
C VAL A 50 9.33 -13.35 -16.36
N LEU A 51 9.45 -13.53 -17.67
CA LEU A 51 10.74 -13.47 -18.36
C LEU A 51 11.40 -12.09 -18.21
N ALA A 52 10.67 -11.00 -18.47
CA ALA A 52 11.18 -9.64 -18.28
C ALA A 52 11.62 -9.37 -16.83
N THR A 53 10.88 -9.88 -15.84
CA THR A 53 11.23 -9.75 -14.42
C THR A 53 12.50 -10.53 -14.08
N ALA A 54 12.66 -11.73 -14.64
CA ALA A 54 13.80 -12.60 -14.41
C ALA A 54 15.09 -12.09 -15.08
N GLU A 55 15.00 -11.57 -16.30
CA GLU A 55 16.12 -10.90 -16.99
C GLU A 55 16.59 -9.64 -16.26
N ASN A 56 15.66 -8.85 -15.72
CA ASN A 56 16.00 -7.71 -14.88
C ASN A 56 16.70 -8.15 -13.58
N ARG A 57 16.22 -9.20 -12.90
CA ARG A 57 16.88 -9.74 -11.71
C ARG A 57 18.27 -10.32 -11.99
N LEU A 58 18.50 -10.96 -13.14
CA LEU A 58 19.84 -11.36 -13.58
C LEU A 58 20.74 -10.15 -13.80
N SER A 59 20.23 -9.11 -14.47
CA SER A 59 21.00 -7.88 -14.74
C SER A 59 21.44 -7.20 -13.44
N VAL A 60 20.52 -7.04 -12.49
CA VAL A 60 20.78 -6.48 -11.15
C VAL A 60 21.72 -7.36 -10.32
N LEU A 61 21.66 -8.70 -10.45
CA LEU A 61 22.60 -9.61 -9.78
C LEU A 61 24.03 -9.43 -10.30
N HIS A 62 24.21 -9.33 -11.63
CA HIS A 62 25.51 -9.04 -12.25
C HIS A 62 26.03 -7.65 -11.87
N GLU A 63 25.18 -6.62 -11.93
CA GLU A 63 25.51 -5.25 -11.54
C GLU A 63 25.93 -5.16 -10.07
N ASN A 64 25.15 -5.73 -9.15
CA ASN A 64 25.48 -5.72 -7.71
C ASN A 64 26.82 -6.39 -7.42
N TYR A 65 27.15 -7.49 -8.11
CA TYR A 65 28.43 -8.17 -7.96
C TYR A 65 29.61 -7.32 -8.49
N GLN A 66 29.39 -6.57 -9.58
CA GLN A 66 30.36 -5.61 -10.13
C GLN A 66 30.54 -4.39 -9.23
N VAL A 67 29.45 -3.77 -8.76
CA VAL A 67 29.44 -2.63 -7.83
C VAL A 67 30.08 -3.00 -6.50
N ALA A 68 29.87 -4.24 -6.02
CA ALA A 68 30.57 -4.74 -4.85
C ALA A 68 32.09 -4.82 -5.08
N GLY A 69 32.58 -4.82 -6.31
CA GLY A 69 34.00 -4.86 -6.70
C GLY A 69 34.52 -6.25 -7.11
N GLY A 70 33.62 -7.14 -7.56
CA GLY A 70 33.97 -8.45 -8.12
C GLY A 70 33.82 -8.48 -9.65
N THR A 71 34.37 -9.53 -10.28
CA THR A 71 34.02 -9.89 -11.68
C THR A 71 33.04 -11.06 -11.64
N PRO A 72 31.80 -10.92 -12.17
CA PRO A 72 30.81 -12.00 -12.13
C PRO A 72 31.37 -13.31 -12.69
N PRO A 73 31.11 -14.47 -12.07
CA PRO A 73 31.68 -15.75 -12.50
C PRO A 73 31.13 -16.26 -13.84
N THR A 74 30.16 -15.56 -14.43
CA THR A 74 29.48 -15.90 -15.69
C THR A 74 29.19 -14.63 -16.48
N ARG A 75 28.63 -14.76 -17.70
CA ARG A 75 28.28 -13.62 -18.56
C ARG A 75 26.77 -13.43 -18.58
N LEU A 76 26.30 -12.22 -18.28
CA LEU A 76 24.87 -11.85 -18.24
C LEU A 76 24.10 -12.33 -19.49
N ASN A 77 24.63 -12.08 -20.69
CA ASN A 77 23.99 -12.50 -21.94
C ASN A 77 23.86 -14.03 -22.08
N GLY A 78 24.77 -14.80 -21.47
CA GLY A 78 24.71 -16.26 -21.44
C GLY A 78 23.65 -16.77 -20.47
N ASP A 79 23.58 -16.19 -19.27
CA ASP A 79 22.54 -16.54 -18.28
C ASP A 79 21.13 -16.17 -18.78
N ILE A 80 20.98 -15.01 -19.44
CA ILE A 80 19.73 -14.60 -20.09
C ILE A 80 19.34 -15.58 -21.21
N ALA A 81 20.30 -16.06 -22.00
CA ALA A 81 20.02 -17.02 -23.08
C ALA A 81 19.56 -18.39 -22.56
N ASP A 82 20.20 -18.94 -21.52
CA ASP A 82 19.77 -20.19 -20.87
C ASP A 82 18.38 -20.05 -20.24
N LEU A 83 18.15 -18.95 -19.49
CA LEU A 83 16.85 -18.60 -18.90
C LEU A 83 15.74 -18.56 -19.97
N ARG A 84 15.96 -17.82 -21.06
CA ARG A 84 15.02 -17.72 -22.20
C ARG A 84 14.70 -19.08 -22.78
N GLY A 85 15.73 -19.90 -23.05
CA GLY A 85 15.58 -21.23 -23.63
C GLY A 85 14.72 -22.15 -22.75
N ARG A 86 15.02 -22.22 -21.45
CA ARG A 86 14.28 -23.07 -20.49
C ARG A 86 12.83 -22.63 -20.32
N CYS A 87 12.59 -21.34 -20.09
CA CYS A 87 11.23 -20.81 -19.97
C CYS A 87 10.45 -21.01 -21.27
N GLN A 88 11.09 -20.89 -22.45
CA GLN A 88 10.43 -21.08 -23.73
C GLN A 88 10.07 -22.56 -24.00
N ASP A 89 10.90 -23.53 -23.62
CA ASP A 89 10.56 -24.96 -23.73
C ASP A 89 9.34 -25.30 -22.87
N VAL A 90 9.36 -24.91 -21.58
CA VAL A 90 8.24 -25.14 -20.66
C VAL A 90 6.97 -24.47 -21.15
N TRP A 91 7.06 -23.23 -21.62
CA TRP A 91 5.92 -22.53 -22.23
C TRP A 91 5.36 -23.30 -23.43
N ARG A 92 6.19 -23.66 -24.43
CA ARG A 92 5.77 -24.43 -25.62
C ARG A 92 5.12 -25.76 -25.23
N ARG A 93 5.70 -26.51 -24.29
CA ARG A 93 5.16 -27.78 -23.82
C ARG A 93 3.79 -27.60 -23.17
N ARG A 94 3.63 -26.62 -22.28
CA ARG A 94 2.35 -26.34 -21.60
C ARG A 94 1.28 -25.80 -22.55
N SER A 95 1.64 -24.90 -23.48
CA SER A 95 0.72 -24.42 -24.53
C SER A 95 0.28 -25.53 -25.49
N ALA A 96 1.11 -26.55 -25.71
CA ALA A 96 0.76 -27.75 -26.46
C ALA A 96 0.05 -28.84 -25.61
N GLY A 97 -0.41 -28.50 -24.39
CA GLY A 97 -1.11 -29.42 -23.48
C GLY A 97 -0.23 -30.55 -22.89
N ARG A 98 1.09 -30.52 -23.10
CA ARG A 98 2.00 -31.57 -22.63
C ARG A 98 2.33 -31.40 -21.15
N PRO A 99 2.50 -32.50 -20.39
CA PRO A 99 3.00 -32.42 -19.03
C PRO A 99 4.43 -31.86 -19.00
N VAL A 100 4.71 -31.13 -17.93
CA VAL A 100 6.04 -30.63 -17.55
C VAL A 100 6.18 -30.87 -16.06
N ASP A 101 7.27 -31.52 -15.68
CA ASP A 101 7.56 -31.88 -14.29
C ASP A 101 7.76 -30.64 -13.40
N LEU A 102 7.51 -30.79 -12.11
CA LEU A 102 7.78 -29.76 -11.11
C LEU A 102 9.29 -29.54 -10.99
N GLU A 103 9.74 -28.28 -10.92
CA GLU A 103 11.13 -27.95 -10.55
C GLU A 103 11.29 -28.22 -9.03
N PRO A 104 12.04 -29.26 -8.58
CA PRO A 104 12.01 -29.67 -7.17
C PRO A 104 12.58 -28.62 -6.23
N ALA A 105 13.50 -27.80 -6.75
CA ALA A 105 14.10 -26.68 -6.02
C ALA A 105 13.16 -25.47 -5.87
N ALA A 106 12.02 -25.43 -6.58
CA ALA A 106 11.14 -24.27 -6.57
C ALA A 106 10.36 -24.12 -5.27
N ALA A 107 9.77 -25.20 -4.73
CA ALA A 107 9.03 -25.11 -3.47
C ALA A 107 9.89 -24.61 -2.29
N PRO A 108 11.13 -25.11 -2.06
CA PRO A 108 12.03 -24.55 -1.04
C PRO A 108 12.45 -23.10 -1.30
N ALA A 109 12.60 -22.68 -2.56
CA ALA A 109 12.91 -21.29 -2.92
C ALA A 109 11.72 -20.35 -2.63
N ILE A 110 10.52 -20.75 -3.02
CA ILE A 110 9.25 -20.06 -2.74
C ILE A 110 9.06 -19.92 -1.23
N GLU A 111 9.19 -21.01 -0.47
CA GLU A 111 9.03 -21.02 0.99
C GLU A 111 10.04 -20.07 1.68
N ARG A 112 11.32 -20.12 1.30
CA ARG A 112 12.36 -19.22 1.83
C ARG A 112 12.04 -17.74 1.58
N ARG A 113 11.65 -17.39 0.35
CA ARG A 113 11.31 -15.99 0.00
C ARG A 113 10.00 -15.55 0.66
N TRP A 114 9.00 -16.44 0.79
CA TRP A 114 7.76 -16.14 1.50
C TRP A 114 7.98 -15.93 3.01
N LYS A 115 8.79 -16.76 3.67
CA LYS A 115 9.19 -16.55 5.08
C LYS A 115 9.93 -15.23 5.28
N SER A 116 10.80 -14.84 4.34
CA SER A 116 11.47 -13.53 4.37
C SER A 116 10.49 -12.36 4.20
N HIS A 117 9.43 -12.54 3.42
CA HIS A 117 8.35 -11.55 3.27
C HIS A 117 7.48 -11.47 4.53
N GLN A 118 7.06 -12.60 5.11
CA GLN A 118 6.33 -12.64 6.38
C GLN A 118 7.09 -11.88 7.48
N GLY A 119 8.37 -12.21 7.71
CA GLY A 119 9.18 -11.49 8.70
C GLY A 119 9.47 -10.01 8.36
N ALA A 120 9.26 -9.56 7.12
CA ALA A 120 9.28 -8.13 6.77
C ALA A 120 7.91 -7.44 6.97
N PHE A 121 6.82 -8.18 6.78
CA PHE A 121 5.46 -7.76 7.09
C PHE A 121 5.24 -7.63 8.60
N ASP A 122 5.72 -8.59 9.38
CA ASP A 122 5.64 -8.55 10.86
C ASP A 122 6.38 -7.33 11.41
N ARG A 123 7.57 -7.02 10.88
CA ARG A 123 8.31 -5.78 11.22
C ARG A 123 7.58 -4.50 10.82
N LEU A 124 6.76 -4.52 9.76
CA LEU A 124 5.92 -3.38 9.38
C LEU A 124 4.76 -3.21 10.37
N LEU A 125 4.18 -4.31 10.87
CA LEU A 125 3.20 -4.29 11.96
C LEU A 125 3.82 -3.75 13.26
N GLU A 126 5.02 -4.21 13.62
CA GLU A 126 5.79 -3.71 14.76
C GLU A 126 6.15 -2.21 14.63
N GLU A 127 6.48 -1.74 13.42
CA GLU A 127 6.71 -0.31 13.15
C GLU A 127 5.42 0.49 13.39
N ILE A 128 4.28 0.01 12.88
CA ILE A 128 2.97 0.65 13.08
C ILE A 128 2.58 0.71 14.56
N GLU A 129 2.79 -0.38 15.32
CA GLU A 129 2.60 -0.39 16.76
C GLU A 129 3.54 0.59 17.47
N THR A 130 4.81 0.64 17.08
CA THR A 130 5.80 1.57 17.64
C THR A 130 5.39 3.02 17.41
N LEU A 131 5.02 3.37 16.17
CA LEU A 131 4.56 4.71 15.83
C LEU A 131 3.29 5.12 16.59
N ALA A 132 2.40 4.16 16.88
CA ALA A 132 1.22 4.39 17.72
C ALA A 132 1.58 4.59 19.20
N ARG A 133 2.54 3.82 19.75
CA ARG A 133 3.07 4.01 21.11
C ARG A 133 3.75 5.38 21.25
N ASP A 134 4.47 5.81 20.21
CA ASP A 134 5.11 7.13 20.09
C ASP A 134 4.12 8.28 19.82
N LYS A 135 2.81 8.00 19.78
CA LYS A 135 1.72 8.97 19.55
C LYS A 135 1.86 9.73 18.22
N THR A 136 2.45 9.09 17.21
CA THR A 136 2.52 9.61 15.83
C THR A 136 1.10 9.90 15.33
N PRO A 137 0.85 11.00 14.61
CA PRO A 137 -0.47 11.27 14.03
C PRO A 137 -0.97 10.08 13.21
N GLU A 138 -2.21 9.69 13.46
CA GLU A 138 -2.89 8.56 12.80
C GLU A 138 -2.72 8.59 11.27
N SER A 139 -2.97 9.73 10.62
CA SER A 139 -2.81 9.91 9.17
C SER A 139 -1.38 9.63 8.69
N GLN A 140 -0.38 9.90 9.52
CA GLN A 140 1.03 9.59 9.25
C GLN A 140 1.35 8.11 9.50
N ILE A 141 0.66 7.44 10.44
CA ILE A 141 0.73 5.98 10.62
C ILE A 141 0.13 5.28 9.39
N TYR A 142 -1.07 5.65 8.95
CA TYR A 142 -1.68 5.13 7.71
C TYR A 142 -0.79 5.33 6.49
N TRP A 143 -0.24 6.54 6.34
CA TRP A 143 0.64 6.86 5.23
C TRP A 143 1.91 6.00 5.23
N ARG A 144 2.56 5.84 6.39
CA ARG A 144 3.76 5.00 6.52
C ARG A 144 3.44 3.52 6.30
N ALA A 145 2.36 3.01 6.87
CA ALA A 145 1.91 1.64 6.70
C ALA A 145 1.69 1.28 5.23
N LEU A 146 0.84 2.06 4.54
CA LEU A 146 0.53 1.81 3.13
C LEU A 146 1.76 1.97 2.23
N LYS A 147 2.65 2.93 2.50
CA LYS A 147 3.90 3.07 1.73
C LYS A 147 4.91 1.95 2.01
N GLY A 148 5.01 1.49 3.26
CA GLY A 148 5.82 0.34 3.63
C GLY A 148 5.35 -0.93 2.93
N PHE A 149 4.02 -1.14 2.87
CA PHE A 149 3.41 -2.30 2.23
C PHE A 149 3.49 -2.26 0.70
N GLU A 150 3.24 -1.11 0.06
CA GLU A 150 3.39 -0.93 -1.39
C GLU A 150 4.85 -1.20 -1.85
N ARG A 151 5.84 -0.89 -1.01
CA ARG A 151 7.23 -1.28 -1.25
C ARG A 151 7.40 -2.79 -1.08
N LEU A 152 7.00 -3.34 0.06
CA LEU A 152 7.15 -4.75 0.40
C LEU A 152 6.48 -5.68 -0.64
N GLY A 153 5.24 -5.40 -1.05
CA GLY A 153 4.53 -6.17 -2.08
C GLY A 153 5.27 -6.22 -3.41
N ARG A 154 5.85 -5.10 -3.88
CA ARG A 154 6.65 -5.07 -5.12
C ARG A 154 7.99 -5.80 -4.99
N GLU A 155 8.63 -5.73 -3.83
CA GLU A 155 9.85 -6.48 -3.55
C GLU A 155 9.56 -7.99 -3.54
N THR A 156 8.45 -8.41 -2.93
CA THR A 156 8.01 -9.80 -2.83
C THR A 156 7.52 -10.37 -4.15
N GLU A 157 6.75 -9.63 -4.96
CA GLU A 157 6.39 -10.02 -6.33
C GLU A 157 7.63 -10.35 -7.17
N ARG A 158 8.64 -9.47 -7.14
CA ARG A 158 9.92 -9.67 -7.83
C ARG A 158 10.71 -10.84 -7.24
N ALA A 159 10.75 -10.96 -5.92
CA ALA A 159 11.49 -12.01 -5.22
C ALA A 159 10.92 -13.41 -5.48
N LEU A 160 9.59 -13.55 -5.58
CA LEU A 160 8.90 -14.80 -5.87
C LEU A 160 8.66 -15.07 -7.35
N MET A 161 8.94 -14.13 -8.26
CA MET A 161 8.54 -14.22 -9.68
C MET A 161 7.04 -14.51 -9.85
N PHE A 162 6.19 -13.90 -9.03
CA PHE A 162 4.74 -14.12 -9.01
C PHE A 162 4.27 -15.57 -8.69
N ASN A 163 5.15 -16.44 -8.20
CA ASN A 163 4.78 -17.78 -7.74
C ASN A 163 3.82 -17.73 -6.53
N THR A 164 2.91 -18.69 -6.47
CA THR A 164 1.98 -18.87 -5.35
C THR A 164 2.74 -19.26 -4.07
N PRO A 165 2.49 -18.60 -2.92
CA PRO A 165 3.09 -18.98 -1.64
C PRO A 165 2.50 -20.30 -1.10
N PRO A 166 3.19 -21.03 -0.20
CA PRO A 166 2.86 -22.42 0.14
C PRO A 166 1.44 -22.65 0.70
N GLU A 167 0.87 -21.64 1.36
CA GLU A 167 -0.44 -21.71 2.05
C GLU A 167 -1.53 -20.89 1.34
N GLY A 168 -1.22 -20.24 0.21
CA GLY A 168 -2.12 -19.30 -0.46
C GLY A 168 -2.77 -19.85 -1.73
N ALA A 169 -3.97 -19.36 -2.06
CA ALA A 169 -4.62 -19.67 -3.33
C ALA A 169 -3.86 -19.10 -4.54
N ASN A 170 -3.30 -17.89 -4.39
CA ASN A 170 -2.36 -17.24 -5.30
C ASN A 170 -1.66 -16.08 -4.56
N LEU A 171 -0.59 -15.53 -5.14
CA LEU A 171 0.17 -14.43 -4.51
C LEU A 171 -0.65 -13.15 -4.33
N ALA A 172 -1.47 -12.77 -5.32
CA ALA A 172 -2.26 -11.55 -5.26
C ALA A 172 -3.28 -11.59 -4.09
N LYS A 173 -3.94 -12.73 -3.89
CA LYS A 173 -4.86 -12.92 -2.77
C LYS A 173 -4.16 -12.90 -1.42
N ALA A 174 -2.99 -13.55 -1.30
CA ALA A 174 -2.21 -13.52 -0.08
C ALA A 174 -1.73 -12.10 0.29
N LEU A 175 -1.40 -11.27 -0.71
CA LEU A 175 -1.08 -9.85 -0.50
C LEU A 175 -2.32 -9.01 -0.16
N GLU A 176 -3.48 -9.24 -0.80
CA GLU A 176 -4.75 -8.57 -0.46
C GLU A 176 -5.16 -8.85 0.99
N ASP A 177 -5.09 -10.10 1.43
CA ASP A 177 -5.44 -10.50 2.80
C ASP A 177 -4.47 -9.90 3.84
N GLN A 178 -3.20 -9.74 3.48
CA GLN A 178 -2.22 -9.01 4.30
C GLN A 178 -2.43 -7.50 4.27
N GLU A 179 -2.84 -6.89 3.16
CA GLU A 179 -3.22 -5.48 3.11
C GLU A 179 -4.44 -5.22 3.99
N ALA A 180 -5.44 -6.10 3.94
CA ALA A 180 -6.59 -6.05 4.82
C ALA A 180 -6.20 -6.24 6.29
N ALA A 181 -5.26 -7.13 6.61
CA ALA A 181 -4.72 -7.31 7.96
C ALA A 181 -3.90 -6.09 8.43
N LEU A 182 -3.15 -5.46 7.53
CA LEU A 182 -2.36 -4.25 7.80
C LEU A 182 -3.24 -3.04 8.01
N LEU A 183 -4.22 -2.81 7.14
CA LEU A 183 -5.26 -1.81 7.35
C LEU A 183 -5.95 -2.09 8.68
N LYS A 184 -6.34 -3.34 8.96
CA LYS A 184 -6.89 -3.73 10.27
C LYS A 184 -5.91 -3.42 11.43
N ALA A 185 -4.60 -3.42 11.22
CA ALA A 185 -3.59 -3.02 12.21
C ALA A 185 -3.42 -1.49 12.32
N CYS A 186 -3.50 -0.73 11.23
CA CYS A 186 -3.66 0.73 11.23
C CYS A 186 -4.99 1.16 11.88
N GLU A 187 -5.98 0.27 11.84
CA GLU A 187 -7.34 0.45 12.36
C GLU A 187 -7.50 -0.03 13.81
N ARG A 188 -6.55 -0.86 14.28
CA ARG A 188 -6.40 -1.35 15.68
C ARG A 188 -5.39 -0.54 16.46
N THR A 189 -4.38 0.04 15.80
CA THR A 189 -3.73 1.24 16.33
C THR A 189 -4.80 2.32 16.45
N PRO A 190 -4.71 3.23 17.45
CA PRO A 190 -5.91 3.61 18.21
C PRO A 190 -7.03 4.39 17.49
N ARG A 191 -6.92 4.70 16.19
CA ARG A 191 -7.87 5.49 15.38
C ARG A 191 -7.82 5.04 13.89
N ARG A 192 -8.95 4.97 13.14
CA ARG A 192 -9.04 4.50 11.72
C ARG A 192 -9.18 5.60 10.65
N THR A 193 -8.64 5.54 9.42
CA THR A 193 -9.20 6.25 8.22
C THR A 193 -8.67 5.62 6.90
N ARG A 194 -9.40 5.65 5.77
CA ARG A 194 -9.20 4.72 4.60
C ARG A 194 -9.19 5.48 3.26
N ARG A 195 -8.87 4.78 2.15
CA ARG A 195 -9.07 5.19 0.73
C ARG A 195 -8.36 6.53 0.33
N ALA A 196 -7.35 6.70 -0.56
CA ALA A 196 -6.75 5.98 -1.71
C ALA A 196 -7.39 6.17 -3.13
N ASN A 197 -7.84 7.36 -3.54
CA ASN A 197 -7.14 8.31 -4.43
C ASN A 197 -6.92 9.68 -3.76
N ALA A 198 -7.02 9.69 -2.44
CA ALA A 198 -6.86 10.82 -1.55
C ALA A 198 -5.62 11.68 -1.85
N ARG A 199 -5.83 12.86 -2.44
CA ARG A 199 -5.11 14.03 -1.92
C ARG A 199 -5.66 14.23 -0.51
N VAL A 200 -4.99 13.62 0.49
CA VAL A 200 -5.25 13.83 1.92
C VAL A 200 -4.97 15.29 2.21
N ILE A 201 -6.00 16.10 2.00
CA ILE A 201 -5.98 17.52 2.26
C ILE A 201 -6.49 17.73 3.68
N VAL A 202 -5.75 18.53 4.44
CA VAL A 202 -6.25 19.11 5.67
C VAL A 202 -7.28 20.17 5.26
N PRO A 203 -8.52 20.18 5.80
CA PRO A 203 -9.58 21.09 5.36
C PRO A 203 -9.16 22.56 5.26
N ALA A 204 -8.29 23.02 6.16
CA ALA A 204 -7.74 24.38 6.18
C ALA A 204 -7.02 24.80 4.88
N GLN A 205 -6.50 23.86 4.08
CA GLN A 205 -5.81 24.16 2.82
C GLN A 205 -6.76 24.49 1.66
N TYR A 206 -8.06 24.18 1.79
CA TYR A 206 -9.09 24.38 0.77
C TYR A 206 -10.34 25.02 1.38
N ALA A 207 -10.15 25.79 2.45
CA ALA A 207 -11.20 26.58 3.06
C ALA A 207 -11.67 27.65 2.07
N PHE A 208 -12.99 27.81 1.91
CA PHE A 208 -13.58 28.85 1.11
C PHE A 208 -14.56 29.70 1.95
N ALA A 209 -14.81 30.93 1.53
CA ALA A 209 -15.75 31.81 2.21
C ALA A 209 -17.19 31.33 1.92
N SER A 210 -17.93 30.96 2.98
CA SER A 210 -19.38 30.73 2.92
C SER A 210 -20.07 31.34 4.14
N GLU A 211 -21.27 31.87 3.94
CA GLU A 211 -22.14 32.35 5.02
C GLU A 211 -22.97 31.19 5.58
N ILE A 212 -22.43 30.51 6.58
CA ILE A 212 -23.00 29.28 7.11
C ILE A 212 -24.21 29.59 7.99
N ASN A 213 -25.40 29.26 7.49
CA ASN A 213 -26.64 29.37 8.25
C ASN A 213 -26.75 28.28 9.32
N VAL A 214 -26.09 28.51 10.47
CA VAL A 214 -26.04 27.58 11.62
C VAL A 214 -27.45 27.18 12.10
N GLN A 215 -28.44 28.07 11.99
CA GLN A 215 -29.83 27.78 12.38
C GLN A 215 -30.48 26.67 11.54
N ALA A 216 -30.07 26.48 10.29
CA ALA A 216 -30.54 25.37 9.46
C ALA A 216 -29.99 24.02 9.94
N PHE A 217 -28.74 24.00 10.43
CA PHE A 217 -28.13 22.79 11.01
C PHE A 217 -28.79 22.38 12.33
N TYR A 218 -29.19 23.33 13.20
CA TYR A 218 -29.94 23.01 14.41
C TYR A 218 -31.33 22.42 14.10
N ARG A 219 -32.06 22.98 13.12
CA ARG A 219 -33.38 22.48 12.71
C ARG A 219 -33.34 21.04 12.19
N PHE A 220 -32.32 20.68 11.42
CA PHE A 220 -32.16 19.29 10.93
C PHE A 220 -32.03 18.28 12.08
N LEU A 221 -31.37 18.65 13.18
CA LEU A 221 -31.17 17.75 14.31
C LEU A 221 -32.44 17.50 15.15
N ASP A 222 -33.55 18.18 14.83
CA ASP A 222 -34.76 18.32 15.66
C ASP A 222 -34.44 18.77 17.11
N LYS A 223 -33.25 19.37 17.28
CA LYS A 223 -32.73 19.86 18.56
C LYS A 223 -32.79 21.37 18.56
N VAL A 224 -33.66 21.92 19.41
CA VAL A 224 -33.58 23.31 19.88
C VAL A 224 -32.42 23.42 20.89
N THR A 225 -31.19 23.12 20.46
CA THR A 225 -30.00 23.22 21.32
C THR A 225 -29.56 24.67 21.47
N GLN A 226 -29.53 25.15 22.71
CA GLN A 226 -29.09 26.49 23.07
C GLN A 226 -27.56 26.69 23.01
N THR A 227 -26.79 25.61 22.78
CA THR A 227 -25.33 25.63 22.78
C THR A 227 -24.78 26.22 21.49
N PRO A 228 -24.04 27.35 21.51
CA PRO A 228 -23.52 27.98 20.31
C PRO A 228 -22.46 27.10 19.62
N ALA A 229 -22.43 27.14 18.28
CA ALA A 229 -21.43 26.45 17.49
C ALA A 229 -20.02 26.88 17.87
N LYS A 230 -19.17 25.91 18.25
CA LYS A 230 -17.76 26.15 18.61
C LYS A 230 -16.88 26.37 17.38
N LYS A 231 -17.31 25.82 16.24
CA LYS A 231 -16.67 25.99 14.95
C LYS A 231 -17.71 25.95 13.85
N SER A 232 -17.53 26.78 12.84
CA SER A 232 -18.17 26.62 11.54
C SER A 232 -17.12 26.87 10.46
N GLY A 233 -17.31 26.26 9.31
CA GLY A 233 -16.46 26.50 8.16
C GLY A 233 -16.95 25.76 6.93
N ALA A 234 -16.33 26.07 5.79
CA ALA A 234 -16.59 25.40 4.54
C ALA A 234 -15.26 25.03 3.89
N PHE A 235 -15.19 23.84 3.29
CA PHE A 235 -14.01 23.38 2.56
C PHE A 235 -14.43 22.64 1.30
N ALA A 236 -13.65 22.81 0.23
CA ALA A 236 -13.86 22.09 -1.01
C ALA A 236 -12.97 20.84 -1.06
N VAL A 237 -13.56 19.70 -1.41
CA VAL A 237 -12.84 18.49 -1.79
C VAL A 237 -12.79 18.46 -3.32
N PRO A 238 -11.61 18.68 -3.95
CA PRO A 238 -11.48 18.64 -5.41
C PRO A 238 -11.97 17.32 -6.01
N VAL A 239 -12.33 17.32 -7.30
CA VAL A 239 -12.77 16.12 -8.03
C VAL A 239 -11.78 14.97 -7.84
N GLY A 240 -12.27 13.82 -7.38
CA GLY A 240 -11.47 12.63 -7.06
C GLY A 240 -10.65 12.68 -5.76
N ALA A 241 -10.52 13.83 -5.09
CA ALA A 241 -9.75 13.95 -3.85
C ALA A 241 -10.49 13.32 -2.66
N ARG A 242 -9.74 13.01 -1.59
CA ARG A 242 -10.31 12.48 -0.35
C ARG A 242 -9.62 13.09 0.88
N THR A 243 -10.38 13.65 1.82
CA THR A 243 -9.85 14.45 2.94
C THR A 243 -9.37 13.59 4.11
N VAL A 244 -8.43 14.10 4.91
CA VAL A 244 -8.38 13.74 6.35
C VAL A 244 -8.59 15.01 7.16
N THR A 245 -9.76 15.07 7.79
CA THR A 245 -10.17 16.10 8.74
C THR A 245 -9.40 15.92 10.05
N GLN A 246 -8.78 17.00 10.53
CA GLN A 246 -8.15 17.00 11.84
C GLN A 246 -9.25 16.90 12.91
N ARG A 247 -9.26 15.82 13.68
CA ARG A 247 -10.25 15.63 14.75
C ARG A 247 -9.96 16.59 15.91
N GLU A 248 -11.03 17.19 16.43
CA GLU A 248 -11.05 18.01 17.63
C GLU A 248 -11.92 17.25 18.65
N ASN A 249 -11.36 16.90 19.81
CA ASN A 249 -12.02 16.02 20.78
C ASN A 249 -13.34 16.64 21.29
N GLY A 250 -14.38 15.83 21.46
CA GLY A 250 -15.67 16.26 22.04
C GLY A 250 -16.58 17.08 21.12
N LEU A 251 -16.20 17.31 19.87
CA LEU A 251 -17.06 17.95 18.86
C LEU A 251 -17.71 16.90 17.95
N ARG A 252 -19.04 16.87 17.95
CA ARG A 252 -19.83 16.24 16.88
C ARG A 252 -19.79 17.14 15.64
N LEU A 253 -19.67 16.53 14.46
CA LEU A 253 -19.66 17.28 13.21
C LEU A 253 -20.99 17.06 12.49
N VAL A 254 -21.72 18.13 12.22
CA VAL A 254 -22.83 18.10 11.26
C VAL A 254 -22.31 18.71 9.97
N VAL A 255 -22.40 17.97 8.87
CA VAL A 255 -21.98 18.44 7.55
C VAL A 255 -23.16 18.50 6.59
N ARG A 256 -23.04 19.38 5.61
CA ARG A 256 -23.94 19.46 4.47
C ARG A 256 -23.09 19.54 3.19
N PRO A 257 -23.21 18.57 2.26
CA PRO A 257 -22.69 18.75 0.91
C PRO A 257 -23.57 19.81 0.21
N VAL A 258 -22.97 20.97 -0.08
CA VAL A 258 -23.64 22.08 -0.77
C VAL A 258 -23.64 21.85 -2.28
N ARG A 259 -22.59 21.22 -2.79
CA ARG A 259 -22.37 20.97 -4.21
C ARG A 259 -21.51 19.73 -4.42
N GLY A 260 -21.73 19.05 -5.54
CA GLY A 260 -20.94 17.89 -5.96
C GLY A 260 -21.42 16.59 -5.31
N ASN A 261 -20.96 15.47 -5.87
CA ASN A 261 -21.31 14.13 -5.38
C ASN A 261 -20.10 13.52 -4.70
N GLY A 262 -20.34 12.69 -3.69
CA GLY A 262 -19.27 12.06 -2.94
C GLY A 262 -19.73 10.92 -2.08
N VAL A 263 -18.77 10.34 -1.37
CA VAL A 263 -19.00 9.28 -0.40
C VAL A 263 -18.32 9.69 0.90
N ALA A 264 -19.09 9.73 1.98
CA ALA A 264 -18.55 9.79 3.32
C ALA A 264 -18.27 8.37 3.80
N TYR A 265 -17.20 8.25 4.56
CA TYR A 265 -16.91 7.01 5.25
C TYR A 265 -16.77 7.30 6.73
N ILE A 266 -17.43 6.47 7.53
CA ILE A 266 -17.61 6.69 8.95
C ILE A 266 -17.15 5.41 9.65
N GLY A 267 -15.91 5.40 10.11
CA GLY A 267 -15.22 4.18 10.57
C GLY A 267 -15.11 3.12 9.47
N THR A 268 -15.94 2.08 9.55
CA THR A 268 -16.02 0.98 8.56
C THR A 268 -17.15 1.13 7.55
N THR A 269 -18.11 2.02 7.81
CA THR A 269 -19.32 2.18 6.99
C THR A 269 -19.08 3.17 5.87
N GLU A 270 -19.66 2.88 4.70
CA GLU A 270 -19.64 3.71 3.49
C GLU A 270 -21.05 4.28 3.27
N GLN A 271 -21.16 5.59 3.08
CA GLN A 271 -22.44 6.28 2.89
C GLN A 271 -22.33 7.33 1.78
N GLU A 272 -23.20 7.23 0.78
CA GLU A 272 -23.28 8.23 -0.29
C GLU A 272 -23.76 9.59 0.24
N LEU A 273 -23.16 10.66 -0.27
CA LEU A 273 -23.53 12.04 0.04
C LEU A 273 -24.69 12.49 -0.85
N GLY A 274 -25.93 12.37 -0.35
CA GLY A 274 -27.06 13.15 -0.87
C GLY A 274 -27.01 14.60 -0.36
N TYR A 275 -27.76 15.52 -0.99
CA TYR A 275 -27.88 16.94 -0.61
C TYR A 275 -28.56 17.21 0.75
N ASP A 276 -28.66 16.20 1.61
CA ASP A 276 -29.21 16.27 2.96
C ASP A 276 -28.08 16.40 3.99
N TYR A 277 -28.43 16.69 5.24
CA TYR A 277 -27.45 16.80 6.32
C TYR A 277 -27.01 15.42 6.82
N LEU A 278 -25.74 15.31 7.21
CA LEU A 278 -25.19 14.11 7.82
C LEU A 278 -24.53 14.45 9.16
N THR A 279 -24.84 13.62 10.17
CA THR A 279 -24.24 13.71 11.52
C THR A 279 -23.14 12.69 11.67
N PHE A 280 -21.95 13.17 12.03
CA PHE A 280 -20.79 12.37 12.37
C PHE A 280 -20.63 12.44 13.89
N PRO A 281 -20.70 11.30 14.62
CA PRO A 281 -20.54 11.29 16.07
C PRO A 281 -19.18 11.84 16.49
N ALA A 282 -19.10 12.43 17.69
CA ALA A 282 -17.83 12.86 18.26
C ALA A 282 -16.81 11.71 18.29
N ASP A 283 -15.52 12.08 18.19
CA ASP A 283 -14.34 11.21 18.19
C ASP A 283 -14.30 10.07 17.14
N THR A 284 -15.36 9.89 16.35
CA THR A 284 -15.44 8.91 15.26
C THR A 284 -14.57 9.36 14.08
N ALA A 285 -14.12 8.39 13.31
CA ALA A 285 -13.24 8.65 12.20
C ALA A 285 -13.96 8.84 10.89
N TYR A 286 -13.54 9.83 10.11
CA TYR A 286 -14.15 10.12 8.84
C TYR A 286 -13.19 10.69 7.81
N TYR A 287 -13.50 10.36 6.57
CA TYR A 287 -12.86 10.84 5.36
C TYR A 287 -13.97 11.00 4.32
N PHE A 288 -13.95 12.11 3.59
CA PHE A 288 -14.84 12.34 2.46
C PHE A 288 -14.10 11.99 1.19
N GLU A 289 -14.75 11.33 0.24
CA GLU A 289 -14.29 11.16 -1.13
C GLU A 289 -15.20 11.94 -2.07
N ASN A 290 -14.63 12.73 -2.97
CA ASN A 290 -15.37 13.27 -4.11
C ASN A 290 -15.43 12.24 -5.24
N THR A 291 -16.64 11.74 -5.52
CA THR A 291 -16.94 10.78 -6.61
C THR A 291 -17.61 11.44 -7.81
N GLY A 292 -17.94 12.74 -7.72
CA GLY A 292 -18.63 13.51 -8.76
C GLY A 292 -17.69 14.16 -9.78
N THR A 293 -18.29 14.94 -10.68
CA THR A 293 -17.60 15.67 -11.76
C THR A 293 -17.31 17.14 -11.43
N THR A 294 -17.76 17.62 -10.28
CA THR A 294 -17.49 18.98 -9.75
C THR A 294 -16.85 18.88 -8.37
N PRO A 295 -16.17 19.93 -7.86
CA PRO A 295 -15.76 19.98 -6.46
C PRO A 295 -16.93 19.65 -5.52
N LEU A 296 -16.60 18.88 -4.48
CA LEU A 296 -17.51 18.49 -3.42
C LEU A 296 -17.34 19.54 -2.32
N GLU A 297 -18.23 20.51 -2.31
CA GLU A 297 -18.19 21.65 -1.39
C GLU A 297 -18.97 21.27 -0.13
N ILE A 298 -18.28 21.21 1.00
CA ILE A 298 -18.84 20.77 2.28
C ILE A 298 -18.83 21.95 3.25
N GLU A 299 -20.01 22.31 3.74
CA GLU A 299 -20.16 23.14 4.93
C GLU A 299 -20.26 22.26 6.17
N TYR A 300 -19.71 22.74 7.27
CA TYR A 300 -19.77 22.04 8.55
C TYR A 300 -20.03 22.99 9.72
N VAL A 301 -20.68 22.42 10.74
CA VAL A 301 -20.83 23.00 12.07
C VAL A 301 -20.33 21.99 13.09
N GLY A 302 -19.36 22.42 13.91
CA GLY A 302 -18.90 21.72 15.10
C GLY A 302 -19.74 22.15 16.31
N LEU A 303 -20.53 21.23 16.83
CA LEU A 303 -21.29 21.40 18.07
C LEU A 303 -20.64 20.56 19.17
N GLU A 304 -20.76 20.97 20.43
CA GLU A 304 -20.44 20.10 21.56
C GLU A 304 -21.46 18.94 21.60
N ASP A 305 -20.97 17.71 21.78
CA ASP A 305 -21.85 16.59 22.13
C ASP A 305 -22.30 16.75 23.59
N GLN A 306 -23.57 16.43 23.86
CA GLN A 306 -24.22 16.53 25.18
C GLN A 306 -24.37 15.15 25.81
#